data_AF-A0A7S0Q0M3-F1
#
_entry.id   AF-A0A7S0Q0M3-F1
#
_cell.length_a   1.000
_cell.length_b   1.000
_cell.length_c   1.000
_cell.angle_alpha   90.00
_cell.angle_beta   90.00
_cell.angle_gamma   90.00
#
_symmetry.space_group_name_H-M   'P 1'
#
loop_
_entity.id
_entity.type
_entity.pdbx_description
1 polymer ?
#
loop_
_entity_poly.entity_id
_entity_poly.type
_entity_poly.pdbx_seq_one_letter_code
_entity_poly.pdbx_strand_id
1 'polypeptide(L)'
;GSVALVQLHPHTGRTHQLRRHMADLGHPIVGDAKYWLPTLPEQRGCGLFLCATELRLLHPRTGEELHVAAPQPQAFREFCRAEAQGAHGETASSPRVRGVLSSSSCCSS
;
A
#
# COMPACT_ATOMS: atom_id res chain seq x y z
N GLY A 1 -16.10 -8.36 -2.32
CA GLY A 1 -15.85 -6.98 -2.79
C GLY A 1 -14.69 -7.01 -3.74
N SER A 2 -14.64 -6.13 -4.74
CA SER A 2 -13.52 -6.04 -5.67
C SER A 2 -12.45 -5.08 -5.13
N VAL A 3 -11.18 -5.43 -5.29
CA VAL A 3 -10.03 -4.54 -5.00
C VAL A 3 -9.42 -4.04 -6.31
N ALA A 4 -8.78 -2.86 -6.28
CA ALA A 4 -8.13 -2.28 -7.45
C ALA A 4 -6.79 -1.64 -7.08
N LEU A 5 -5.82 -1.71 -7.98
CA LEU A 5 -4.60 -0.92 -7.91
C LEU A 5 -4.86 0.45 -8.55
N VAL A 6 -4.54 1.51 -7.82
CA VAL A 6 -4.72 2.88 -8.27
C VAL A 6 -3.43 3.67 -8.13
N GLN A 7 -3.15 4.54 -9.10
CA GLN A 7 -2.06 5.50 -9.04
C GLN A 7 -2.64 6.86 -8.63
N LEU A 8 -2.07 7.47 -7.60
CA LEU A 8 -2.57 8.72 -7.01
C LEU A 8 -1.49 9.81 -7.12
N HIS A 9 -1.90 11.00 -7.55
CA HIS A 9 -1.03 12.17 -7.69
C HIS A 9 -1.53 13.28 -6.76
N PRO A 10 -1.03 13.37 -5.51
CA PRO A 10 -1.45 14.41 -4.60
C PRO A 10 -0.93 15.78 -5.05
N HIS A 11 -1.83 16.76 -5.25
CA HIS A 11 -1.45 18.15 -5.52
C HIS A 11 -0.97 18.90 -4.27
N THR A 12 -1.32 18.40 -3.08
CA THR A 12 -0.97 18.99 -1.78
C THR A 12 -0.52 17.89 -0.82
N GLY A 13 0.23 18.27 0.22
CA GLY A 13 0.87 17.32 1.15
C GLY A 13 0.21 17.24 2.53
N ARG A 14 -1.13 17.35 2.64
CA ARG A 14 -1.79 17.33 3.96
C ARG A 14 -1.67 15.94 4.61
N THR A 15 -1.62 15.92 5.94
CA THR A 15 -1.52 14.67 6.70
C THR A 15 -2.65 13.71 6.35
N HIS A 16 -2.29 12.48 5.98
CA HIS A 16 -3.22 11.40 5.60
C HIS A 16 -4.17 11.75 4.44
N GLN A 17 -3.82 12.71 3.59
CA GLN A 17 -4.73 13.23 2.56
C GLN A 17 -5.32 12.13 1.66
N LEU A 18 -4.47 11.30 1.06
CA LEU A 18 -4.92 10.21 0.19
C LEU A 18 -5.78 9.20 0.95
N ARG A 19 -5.38 8.84 2.18
CA ARG A 19 -6.11 7.88 3.03
C ARG A 19 -7.53 8.35 3.34
N ARG A 20 -7.68 9.62 3.72
CA ARG A 20 -8.99 10.22 4.01
C ARG A 20 -9.84 10.35 2.75
N HIS A 21 -9.28 10.92 1.68
CA HIS A 21 -10.02 11.11 0.43
C HIS A 21 -10.57 9.79 -0.12
N MET A 22 -9.75 8.74 -0.11
CA MET A 22 -10.16 7.43 -0.60
C MET A 22 -11.27 6.82 0.27
N ALA A 23 -11.21 6.99 1.60
CA ALA A 23 -12.27 6.56 2.50
C ALA A 23 -13.58 7.36 2.32
N ASP A 24 -13.48 8.68 2.17
CA ASP A 24 -14.63 9.57 1.94
C ASP A 24 -15.34 9.25 0.61
N LEU A 25 -14.59 8.78 -0.40
CA LEU A 25 -15.11 8.29 -1.67
C LEU A 25 -15.70 6.87 -1.60
N GLY A 26 -15.65 6.19 -0.44
CA GLY A 26 -16.14 4.83 -0.28
C GLY A 26 -15.15 3.74 -0.72
N HIS A 27 -13.91 4.10 -1.04
CA HIS A 27 -12.85 3.21 -1.49
C HIS A 27 -11.62 3.27 -0.57
N PRO A 28 -11.74 2.96 0.73
CA PRO A 28 -10.63 3.09 1.67
C PRO A 28 -9.44 2.20 1.26
N ILE A 29 -8.23 2.67 1.61
CA ILE A 29 -6.99 1.95 1.31
C ILE A 29 -6.91 0.68 2.16
N VAL A 30 -6.55 -0.43 1.52
CA VAL A 30 -6.37 -1.74 2.18
C VAL A 30 -5.30 -1.65 3.28
N GLY A 31 -5.59 -2.26 4.43
CA GLY A 31 -4.70 -2.25 5.59
C GLY A 31 -4.73 -0.94 6.41
N ASP A 32 -5.56 0.04 6.04
CA ASP A 32 -5.69 1.28 6.81
C ASP A 32 -6.60 1.10 8.03
N ALA A 33 -6.01 0.88 9.22
CA ALA A 33 -6.77 0.73 10.45
C ALA A 33 -7.57 1.98 10.88
N LYS A 34 -7.18 3.18 10.43
CA LYS A 34 -7.77 4.45 10.91
C LYS A 34 -8.98 4.88 10.09
N TYR A 35 -8.91 4.72 8.77
CA TYR A 35 -9.95 5.17 7.84
C TYR A 35 -10.73 3.99 7.21
N TRP A 36 -10.60 2.77 7.76
CA TRP A 36 -11.39 1.63 7.31
C TRP A 36 -12.88 1.84 7.59
N LEU A 37 -13.72 1.43 6.63
CA LEU A 37 -15.17 1.48 6.79
C LEU A 37 -15.66 0.19 7.49
N PRO A 38 -16.44 0.28 8.57
CA PRO A 38 -16.93 -0.90 9.30
C PRO A 38 -17.89 -1.76 8.49
N THR A 39 -18.45 -1.21 7.40
CA THR A 39 -19.32 -1.92 6.46
C THR A 39 -18.56 -2.81 5.48
N LEU A 40 -17.23 -2.69 5.40
CA LEU A 40 -16.40 -3.48 4.51
C LEU A 40 -15.82 -4.71 5.25
N PRO A 41 -15.61 -5.84 4.52
CA PRO A 41 -14.99 -7.03 5.08
C PRO A 41 -13.67 -6.71 5.77
N GLU A 42 -13.38 -7.38 6.88
CA GLU A 42 -12.15 -7.10 7.62
C GLU A 42 -10.92 -7.50 6.79
N GLN A 43 -10.22 -6.51 6.24
CA GLN A 43 -8.92 -6.68 5.59
C GLN A 43 -7.79 -6.17 6.49
N ARG A 44 -8.00 -6.25 7.80
CA ARG A 44 -7.04 -5.84 8.83
C ARG A 44 -5.96 -6.91 9.02
N GLY A 45 -4.73 -6.48 9.26
CA GLY A 45 -3.58 -7.36 9.50
C GLY A 45 -2.58 -7.43 8.34
N CYS A 46 -2.99 -6.99 7.15
CA CYS A 46 -2.05 -6.66 6.08
C CYS A 46 -1.65 -5.19 6.30
N GLY A 47 -0.36 -4.85 6.25
CA GLY A 47 0.10 -3.47 6.46
C GLY A 47 -0.55 -2.47 5.48
N LEU A 48 -0.36 -1.17 5.70
CA LEU A 48 -0.94 -0.14 4.83
C LEU A 48 -0.46 -0.29 3.37
N PHE A 49 -1.39 -0.54 2.44
CA PHE A 49 -1.10 -0.62 0.99
C PHE A 49 -1.02 0.77 0.36
N LEU A 50 -0.04 1.56 0.80
CA LEU A 50 0.28 2.86 0.23
C LEU A 50 1.79 3.00 0.13
N CYS A 51 2.30 3.21 -1.08
CA CYS A 51 3.72 3.37 -1.36
C CYS A 51 3.93 4.55 -2.30
N ALA A 52 4.96 5.36 -2.06
CA ALA A 52 5.41 6.39 -2.98
C ALA A 52 6.36 5.76 -4.00
N THR A 53 5.93 5.67 -5.26
CA THR A 53 6.71 5.07 -6.35
C THR A 53 7.49 6.08 -7.16
N GLU A 54 7.12 7.36 -7.10
CA GLU A 54 7.71 8.41 -7.92
C GLU A 54 7.67 9.76 -7.19
N LEU A 55 8.76 10.52 -7.31
CA LEU A 55 8.88 11.89 -6.82
C LEU A 55 9.62 12.72 -7.88
N ARG A 56 8.97 13.81 -8.30
CA ARG A 56 9.57 14.82 -9.19
C ARG A 56 9.60 16.16 -8.49
N LEU A 57 10.76 16.81 -8.50
CA LEU A 57 10.94 18.14 -7.94
C LEU A 57 12.09 18.85 -8.63
N LEU A 58 12.11 20.17 -8.58
CA LEU A 58 13.26 20.95 -9.03
C LEU A 58 14.32 20.94 -7.95
N HIS A 59 15.55 20.58 -8.31
CA HIS A 59 16.66 20.54 -7.37
C HIS A 59 16.94 21.95 -6.85
N PRO A 60 16.93 22.18 -5.51
CA PRO A 60 16.90 23.52 -4.94
C PRO A 60 18.18 24.33 -5.17
N ARG A 61 19.29 23.69 -5.54
CA ARG A 61 20.56 24.38 -5.84
C ARG A 61 20.88 24.50 -7.32
N THR A 62 20.47 23.53 -8.13
CA THR A 62 20.87 23.46 -9.56
C THR A 62 19.74 23.88 -10.50
N GLY A 63 18.49 23.86 -10.03
CA GLY A 63 17.31 24.14 -10.87
C GLY A 63 16.96 23.02 -11.85
N GLU A 64 17.72 21.93 -11.87
CA GLU A 64 17.48 20.79 -12.75
C GLU A 64 16.32 19.92 -12.23
N GLU A 65 15.65 19.23 -13.16
CA GLU A 65 14.59 18.28 -12.80
C GLU A 65 15.20 17.07 -12.11
N LEU A 66 14.85 16.89 -10.83
CA LEU A 66 15.17 15.68 -10.07
C LEU A 66 13.97 14.74 -10.14
N HIS A 67 14.19 13.57 -10.72
CA HIS A 67 13.22 12.48 -10.77
C HIS A 67 13.76 11.28 -10.02
N VAL A 68 13.08 10.90 -8.94
CA VAL A 68 13.39 9.73 -8.12
C VAL A 68 12.24 8.73 -8.26
N ALA A 69 12.55 7.51 -8.66
CA ALA A 69 11.58 6.43 -8.80
C ALA A 69 11.98 5.22 -7.93
N ALA A 70 10.97 4.56 -7.37
CA ALA A 70 11.09 3.32 -6.65
C ALA A 70 10.20 2.25 -7.30
N PRO A 71 10.64 0.99 -7.39
CA PRO A 71 9.84 -0.07 -7.98
C PRO A 71 8.55 -0.28 -7.20
N GLN A 72 7.45 -0.54 -7.91
CA GLN A 72 6.18 -0.89 -7.28
C GLN A 72 6.36 -2.17 -6.44
N PRO A 73 5.92 -2.20 -5.17
CA PRO A 73 6.02 -3.40 -4.35
C PRO A 73 5.24 -4.56 -4.96
N GLN A 74 5.90 -5.70 -5.16
CA GLN A 74 5.30 -6.90 -5.76
C GLN A 74 4.07 -7.40 -4.99
N ALA A 75 4.08 -7.25 -3.65
CA ALA A 75 2.99 -7.61 -2.77
C ALA A 75 1.63 -6.96 -3.17
N PHE A 76 1.65 -5.78 -3.79
CA PHE A 76 0.43 -5.07 -4.19
C PHE A 76 -0.27 -5.81 -5.34
N ARG A 77 0.52 -6.25 -6.33
CA ARG A 77 0.01 -7.01 -7.48
C ARG A 77 -0.42 -8.42 -7.08
N GLU A 78 0.33 -9.06 -6.20
CA GLU A 78 -0.01 -10.39 -5.67
C GLU A 78 -1.31 -10.35 -4.87
N PHE A 79 -1.48 -9.34 -4.01
CA PHE A 79 -2.72 -9.14 -3.26
C PHE A 79 -3.93 -8.97 -4.18
N CYS A 80 -3.84 -8.06 -5.16
CA CYS A 80 -4.96 -7.86 -6.09
C CYS A 80 -5.27 -9.09 -6.94
N ARG A 81 -4.25 -9.88 -7.31
CA ARG A 81 -4.45 -11.16 -8.01
C ARG A 81 -5.13 -12.18 -7.12
N ALA A 82 -4.71 -12.31 -5.86
CA ALA A 82 -5.30 -13.24 -4.91
C ALA A 82 -6.78 -12.93 -4.67
N GLU A 83 -7.13 -11.65 -4.47
CA GLU A 83 -8.52 -11.23 -4.29
C GLU A 83 -9.37 -11.44 -5.55
N ALA A 84 -8.79 -11.29 -6.75
CA ALA A 84 -9.48 -11.59 -8.01
C ALA A 84 -9.73 -13.10 -8.21
N GLN A 85 -8.83 -13.95 -7.70
CA GLN A 85 -8.92 -15.41 -7.80
C GLN A 85 -9.75 -16.06 -6.68
N GLY A 86 -9.84 -15.41 -5.51
CA GLY A 86 -10.59 -15.85 -4.33
C GLY A 86 -12.10 -15.60 -4.38
N ALA A 87 -12.64 -15.11 -5.51
CA ALA A 87 -14.08 -14.92 -5.70
C ALA A 87 -14.87 -16.24 -5.86
N HIS A 88 -14.22 -17.40 -5.73
CA HIS A 88 -14.84 -18.72 -5.67
C HIS A 88 -14.41 -19.49 -4.41
N GLY A 89 -15.24 -19.44 -3.38
CA GLY A 89 -15.30 -20.46 -2.33
C GLY A 89 -14.61 -20.12 -0.99
N GLU A 90 -15.45 -20.03 0.04
CA GLU A 90 -15.21 -20.38 1.45
C GLU A 90 -13.99 -19.81 2.21
N THR A 91 -14.33 -19.06 3.27
CA THR A 91 -13.61 -18.89 4.54
C THR A 91 -12.27 -19.62 4.68
N ALA A 92 -11.16 -18.92 4.44
CA ALA A 92 -9.88 -19.32 5.00
C ALA A 92 -9.00 -18.10 5.28
N SER A 93 -8.54 -18.07 6.52
CA SER A 93 -7.59 -17.16 7.18
C SER A 93 -6.71 -16.27 6.29
N SER A 94 -6.76 -14.97 6.61
CA SER A 94 -5.64 -14.02 6.66
C SER A 94 -4.32 -14.49 6.01
N PRO A 95 -3.82 -13.82 4.95
CA PRO A 95 -2.46 -14.06 4.51
C PRO A 95 -1.54 -13.51 5.59
N ARG A 96 -1.12 -14.37 6.53
CA ARG A 96 0.08 -14.11 7.31
C ARG A 96 1.20 -14.00 6.28
N VAL A 97 1.61 -12.77 5.97
CA VAL A 97 2.91 -12.50 5.37
C VAL A 97 3.92 -13.17 6.29
N ARG A 98 4.36 -14.39 5.94
CA ARG A 98 5.48 -15.05 6.59
C ARG A 98 6.66 -14.15 6.31
N GLY A 99 6.99 -13.31 7.29
CA GLY A 99 8.24 -12.56 7.29
C GLY A 99 9.36 -13.56 7.06
N VAL A 100 10.10 -13.35 5.97
CA VAL A 100 11.43 -13.92 5.83
C VAL A 100 12.28 -13.18 6.87
N LEU A 101 12.38 -13.76 8.06
CA LEU A 101 13.43 -13.42 9.00
C LEU A 101 14.74 -13.95 8.41
N SER A 102 15.38 -13.15 7.57
CA SER A 102 16.80 -13.32 7.30
C SER A 102 17.55 -12.97 8.58
N SER A 103 17.76 -13.97 9.43
CA SER A 103 18.69 -13.91 10.55
C SER A 103 20.11 -13.84 9.98
N SER A 104 20.60 -12.63 9.71
CA SER A 104 22.04 -12.39 9.59
C SER A 104 22.63 -12.36 11.00
N SER A 105 23.10 -13.51 11.46
CA SER A 105 24.05 -13.59 12.58
C SER A 105 25.38 -13.01 12.12
N CYS A 106 25.60 -11.71 12.37
CA CYS A 106 26.96 -11.19 12.51
C CYS A 106 27.28 -11.18 14.00
N CYS A 107 27.84 -12.28 14.48
CA CYS A 107 28.63 -12.25 15.71
C CYS A 107 29.88 -11.42 15.42
N SER A 108 30.16 -10.43 16.25
CA SER A 108 31.44 -9.74 16.30
C SER A 108 31.88 -9.66 17.76
N SER A 109 33.14 -10.07 17.95
CA SER A 109 34.03 -9.89 19.10
C SER A 109 33.83 -10.80 20.31
#